data_AF-A0A951JCG6-F1
#
_entry.id   AF-A0A951JCG6-F1
#
_cell.length_a   1.000
_cell.length_b   1.000
_cell.length_c   1.000
_cell.angle_alpha   90.00
_cell.angle_beta   90.00
_cell.angle_gamma   90.00
#
_symmetry.space_group_name_H-M   'P 1'
#
loop_
_entity.id
_entity.type
_entity.pdbx_description
1 polymer ?
#
loop_
_entity_poly.entity_id
_entity_poly.type
_entity_poly.pdbx_seq_one_letter_code
_entity_poly.pdbx_strand_id
1 'polypeptide(L)'
;LRIYLEAYRLSSAEPGRHPFAVRFQVRPVDQDAAPVEGEAPVSLTLDLESPSPTVRRTFDLELGELPLGRYLLQVSVRDPVSGQERIRKARFEVVGRAG
;
A
#
# COMPACT_ATOMS: atom_id res chain seq x y z
N LEU A 1 -0.38 -11.45 0.60
CA LEU A 1 0.75 -10.61 0.14
C LEU A 1 1.38 -9.94 1.36
N ARG A 2 2.70 -10.04 1.55
CA ARG A 2 3.39 -9.46 2.71
C ARG A 2 4.14 -8.19 2.32
N ILE A 3 3.90 -7.09 3.03
CA ILE A 3 4.46 -5.76 2.72
C ILE A 3 5.19 -5.22 3.94
N TYR A 4 6.47 -4.89 3.77
CA TYR A 4 7.25 -4.15 4.75
C TYR A 4 7.21 -2.65 4.44
N LEU A 5 6.96 -1.83 5.46
CA LEU A 5 6.86 -0.38 5.35
C LEU A 5 7.71 0.29 6.42
N GLU A 6 8.52 1.26 5.99
CA GLU A 6 9.12 2.26 6.85
C GLU A 6 8.65 3.65 6.42
N ALA A 7 8.12 4.42 7.36
CA ALA A 7 7.82 5.84 7.18
C ALA A 7 8.61 6.66 8.20
N TYR A 8 9.19 7.75 7.74
CA TYR A 8 10.03 8.65 8.52
C TYR A 8 9.45 10.06 8.49
N ARG A 9 9.79 10.86 9.51
CA ARG A 9 9.45 12.28 9.62
C ARG A 9 7.93 12.53 9.63
N LEU A 10 7.17 11.66 10.29
CA LEU A 10 5.74 11.89 10.53
C LEU A 10 5.57 13.09 11.46
N SER A 11 4.70 14.00 11.08
CA SER A 11 4.39 15.18 11.89
C SER A 11 3.62 14.79 13.15
N SER A 12 3.87 15.52 14.24
CA SER A 12 3.17 15.33 15.51
C SER A 12 1.85 16.10 15.47
N ALA A 13 0.74 15.45 15.78
CA ALA A 13 -0.51 16.15 16.08
C ALA A 13 -0.46 16.71 17.52
N GLU A 14 0.05 15.90 18.44
CA GLU A 14 0.27 16.19 19.86
C GLU A 14 1.56 15.48 20.31
N PRO A 15 2.15 15.81 21.48
CA PRO A 15 3.34 15.12 21.98
C PRO A 15 3.13 13.60 22.04
N GLY A 16 3.99 12.84 21.35
CA GLY A 16 3.92 11.38 21.32
C GLY A 16 2.78 10.82 20.45
N ARG A 17 2.16 11.64 19.59
CA ARG A 17 1.06 11.24 18.71
C ARG A 17 1.31 11.66 17.27
N HIS A 18 1.65 10.69 16.43
CA HIS A 18 1.95 10.88 15.00
C HIS A 18 0.96 10.08 14.14
N PRO A 19 -0.17 10.67 13.72
CA PRO A 19 -1.14 9.99 12.87
C PRO A 19 -0.63 9.87 11.43
N PHE A 20 -1.02 8.81 10.74
CA PHE A 20 -0.76 8.61 9.31
C PHE A 20 -1.77 7.64 8.70
N ALA A 21 -2.10 7.83 7.43
CA ALA A 21 -2.93 6.90 6.68
C ALA A 21 -2.07 6.12 5.69
N VAL A 22 -2.27 4.80 5.62
CA VAL A 22 -1.65 3.95 4.61
C VAL A 22 -2.74 3.43 3.68
N ARG A 23 -2.59 3.67 2.38
CA ARG A 23 -3.46 3.11 1.35
C ARG A 23 -2.70 2.11 0.50
N PHE A 24 -3.21 0.88 0.46
CA PHE A 24 -2.79 -0.15 -0.48
C PHE A 24 -3.79 -0.18 -1.63
N GLN A 25 -3.28 -0.21 -2.85
CA GLN A 25 -4.09 -0.33 -4.05
C GLN A 25 -3.45 -1.37 -4.97
N VAL A 26 -4.19 -2.42 -5.29
CA VAL A 26 -3.78 -3.48 -6.21
C VAL A 26 -4.67 -3.38 -7.45
N ARG A 27 -4.06 -3.34 -8.63
CA ARG A 27 -4.79 -3.37 -9.90
C ARG A 27 -4.14 -4.32 -10.90
N PRO A 28 -4.92 -4.99 -11.75
CA PRO A 28 -4.40 -5.74 -12.88
C PRO A 28 -3.70 -4.77 -13.85
N VAL A 29 -2.63 -5.26 -14.47
CA VAL A 29 -1.93 -4.53 -15.53
C VAL A 29 -1.58 -5.47 -16.68
N ASP A 30 -1.47 -4.90 -17.87
CA ASP A 30 -1.04 -5.62 -19.07
C ASP A 30 0.49 -5.80 -19.11
N GLN A 31 0.98 -6.22 -20.27
CA GLN A 31 2.41 -6.45 -20.49
C GLN A 31 3.27 -5.19 -20.45
N ASP A 32 2.68 -4.02 -20.72
CA ASP A 32 3.33 -2.72 -20.72
C ASP A 32 3.15 -1.98 -19.38
N ALA A 33 2.61 -2.70 -18.38
CA ALA A 33 2.24 -2.19 -17.07
C ALA A 33 1.17 -1.09 -17.10
N ALA A 34 0.38 -1.03 -18.17
CA ALA A 34 -0.82 -0.20 -18.23
C ALA A 34 -1.97 -0.90 -17.49
N PRO A 35 -2.86 -0.16 -16.81
CA PRO A 35 -4.04 -0.75 -16.18
C PRO A 35 -4.91 -1.49 -17.20
N VAL A 36 -5.39 -2.68 -16.86
CA VAL A 36 -6.38 -3.38 -17.68
C VAL A 36 -7.72 -2.62 -17.59
N GLU A 37 -8.30 -2.27 -18.74
CA GLU A 37 -9.56 -1.53 -18.79
C GLU A 37 -10.73 -2.35 -18.23
N GLY A 38 -11.67 -1.68 -17.57
CA GLY A 38 -12.87 -2.29 -17.00
C GLY A 38 -12.66 -2.97 -15.63
N GLU A 39 -11.42 -3.17 -15.19
CA GLU A 39 -11.13 -3.77 -13.88
C GLU A 39 -10.84 -2.72 -12.81
N ALA A 40 -11.67 -2.69 -11.76
CA ALA A 40 -11.51 -1.75 -10.65
C ALA A 40 -10.35 -2.19 -9.72
N PRO A 41 -9.59 -1.23 -9.17
CA PRO A 41 -8.54 -1.57 -8.22
C PRO A 41 -9.12 -2.02 -6.87
N VAL A 42 -8.56 -3.08 -6.31
CA VAL A 42 -8.78 -3.44 -4.90
C VAL A 42 -8.02 -2.44 -4.03
N SER A 43 -8.71 -1.77 -3.11
CA SER A 43 -8.12 -0.77 -2.22
C SER A 43 -8.38 -1.09 -0.75
N LEU A 44 -7.36 -0.92 0.08
CA LEU A 44 -7.46 -0.94 1.54
C LEU A 44 -6.81 0.31 2.10
N THR A 45 -7.53 1.06 2.94
CA THR A 45 -7.00 2.22 3.66
C THR A 45 -7.02 1.93 5.14
N LEU A 46 -5.90 2.20 5.81
CA LEU A 46 -5.76 2.07 7.26
C LEU A 46 -5.33 3.41 7.83
N ASP A 47 -6.12 3.94 8.76
CA ASP A 47 -5.73 5.08 9.58
C ASP A 47 -5.02 4.57 10.84
N LEU A 48 -3.79 5.03 11.04
CA LEU A 48 -2.87 4.51 12.04
C LEU A 48 -2.23 5.64 12.85
N GLU A 49 -1.64 5.27 13.96
CA GLU A 49 -0.91 6.16 14.85
C GLU A 49 0.41 5.53 15.28
N SER A 50 1.41 6.39 15.50
CA SER A 50 2.73 6.01 16.02
C SER A 50 3.12 6.91 17.19
N PRO A 51 3.75 6.37 18.26
CA PRO A 51 4.31 7.17 19.34
C PRO A 51 5.62 7.86 18.96
N SER A 52 6.15 7.57 17.77
CA SER A 52 7.41 8.09 17.24
C SER A 52 7.20 8.67 15.85
N PRO A 53 7.98 9.70 15.44
CA PRO A 53 7.96 10.24 14.08
C PRO A 53 8.46 9.25 13.03
N THR A 54 8.95 8.08 13.44
CA THR A 54 9.32 6.96 12.56
C THR A 54 8.51 5.73 12.92
N VAL A 55 8.02 5.02 11.90
CA VAL A 55 7.27 3.77 12.07
C VAL A 55 7.80 2.71 11.11
N ARG A 56 7.96 1.49 11.63
CA ARG A 56 8.28 0.28 10.86
C ARG A 56 7.19 -0.74 11.11
N ARG A 57 6.50 -1.18 10.06
CA ARG A 57 5.40 -2.14 10.18
C ARG A 57 5.41 -3.11 9.00
N THR A 58 5.00 -4.33 9.30
CA THR A 58 4.71 -5.36 8.30
C THR A 58 3.21 -5.54 8.23
N PHE A 59 2.67 -5.55 7.01
CA PHE A 59 1.27 -5.80 6.73
C PHE A 59 1.14 -7.09 5.94
N ASP A 60 0.27 -7.98 6.42
CA ASP A 60 -0.14 -9.16 5.70
C ASP A 60 -1.51 -8.86 5.09
N LEU A 61 -1.54 -8.63 3.78
CA LEU A 61 -2.76 -8.35 3.03
C LEU A 61 -3.35 -9.66 2.51
N GLU A 62 -4.57 -9.95 2.96
CA GLU A 62 -5.43 -10.97 2.39
C GLU A 62 -6.18 -10.38 1.20
N LEU A 63 -5.70 -10.66 -0.01
CA LEU A 63 -6.24 -10.07 -1.25
C LEU A 63 -7.35 -10.92 -1.88
N GLY A 64 -7.88 -11.91 -1.15
CA GLY A 64 -8.79 -12.92 -1.71
C GLY A 64 -8.13 -13.74 -2.83
N GLU A 65 -8.96 -14.39 -3.64
CA GLU A 65 -8.52 -15.04 -4.87
C GLU A 65 -8.31 -13.97 -5.96
N LEU A 66 -7.06 -13.58 -6.19
CA LEU A 66 -6.69 -12.79 -7.36
C LEU A 66 -6.56 -13.73 -8.57
N PRO A 67 -7.16 -13.39 -9.73
CA PRO A 67 -6.92 -14.12 -10.97
C PRO A 67 -5.43 -14.20 -11.33
N LEU A 68 -5.05 -15.21 -12.11
CA LEU A 68 -3.70 -15.27 -12.65
C LEU A 68 -3.42 -14.06 -13.54
N GLY A 69 -2.22 -13.49 -13.44
CA GLY A 69 -1.84 -12.33 -14.23
C GLY A 69 -0.88 -11.38 -13.53
N ARG A 70 -0.64 -10.22 -14.16
CA ARG A 70 0.28 -9.19 -13.69
C ARG A 70 -0.47 -8.10 -12.96
N TYR A 71 0.14 -7.60 -11.90
CA TYR A 71 -0.48 -6.61 -11.02
C TYR A 71 0.49 -5.50 -10.66
N LEU A 72 -0.07 -4.32 -10.41
CA LEU A 72 0.62 -3.18 -9.83
C LEU A 72 0.07 -2.95 -8.42
N LEU A 73 0.93 -3.16 -7.42
CA LEU A 73 0.74 -2.66 -6.06
C LEU A 73 1.18 -1.20 -6.01
N GLN A 74 0.30 -0.32 -5.55
CA GLN A 74 0.62 1.04 -5.13
C GLN A 74 0.38 1.16 -3.63
N VAL A 75 1.38 1.67 -2.92
CA VAL A 75 1.28 2.00 -1.50
C VAL A 75 1.44 3.51 -1.36
N SER A 76 0.45 4.18 -0.78
CA SER A 76 0.57 5.58 -0.39
C SER A 76 0.55 5.74 1.12
N VAL A 77 1.40 6.63 1.62
CA VAL A 77 1.44 7.04 3.02
C VAL A 77 1.15 8.52 3.06
N ARG A 78 0.07 8.90 3.76
CA ARG A 78 -0.35 10.28 3.95
C ARG A 78 -0.15 10.68 5.40
N ASP A 79 0.58 11.76 5.62
CA ASP A 79 0.64 12.47 6.90
C ASP A 79 -0.48 13.53 6.89
N PRO A 80 -1.56 13.37 7.68
CA PRO A 80 -2.67 14.30 7.67
C PRO A 80 -2.34 15.65 8.33
N VAL A 81 -1.28 15.73 9.14
CA VAL A 81 -0.88 16.96 9.84
C VAL A 81 -0.07 17.86 8.91
N SER A 82 0.92 17.32 8.19
CA SER A 82 1.67 18.10 7.19
C SER A 82 0.99 18.16 5.82
N GLY A 83 0.01 17.30 5.57
CA GLY A 83 -0.60 17.10 4.26
C GLY A 83 0.29 16.37 3.25
N GLN A 84 1.49 15.93 3.65
CA GLN A 84 2.40 15.23 2.74
C GLN A 84 1.88 13.83 2.39
N GLU A 85 2.04 13.46 1.11
CA GLU A 85 1.79 12.10 0.64
C GLU A 85 3.04 11.56 -0.07
N ARG A 86 3.37 10.30 0.20
CA ARG A 86 4.43 9.57 -0.51
C ARG A 86 3.86 8.31 -1.11
N ILE A 87 4.18 8.09 -2.38
CA ILE A 87 3.69 6.94 -3.15
C ILE A 87 4.87 6.05 -3.55
N ARG A 88 4.68 4.74 -3.41
CA ARG A 88 5.56 3.70 -3.94
C ARG A 88 4.77 2.71 -4.75
N LYS A 89 5.42 2.12 -5.76
CA LYS A 89 4.82 1.17 -6.68
C LYS A 89 5.71 -0.06 -6.78
N ALA A 90 5.10 -1.23 -6.82
CA ALA A 90 5.77 -2.50 -7.05
C ALA A 90 4.92 -3.36 -7.99
N ARG A 91 5.58 -4.08 -8.90
CA ARG A 91 4.92 -5.03 -9.79
C ARG A 91 5.06 -6.42 -9.22
N PHE A 92 4.04 -7.24 -9.40
CA PHE A 92 4.08 -8.66 -9.05
C PHE A 92 3.19 -9.46 -10.00
N GLU A 93 3.39 -10.77 -10.02
CA GLU A 93 2.63 -11.70 -10.84
C GLU A 93 1.98 -12.75 -9.93
N VAL A 94 0.71 -13.05 -10.20
CA VAL A 94 0.02 -14.18 -9.60
C VAL A 94 0.14 -15.34 -10.57
N VAL A 95 0.95 -16.32 -10.18
CA VAL A 95 1.18 -17.55 -10.94
C VAL A 95 0.37 -18.70 -10.32
N GLY A 96 -0.15 -19.59 -11.17
CA GLY A 96 -0.83 -20.80 -10.70
C GLY A 96 0.17 -21.75 -10.04
N ARG A 97 -0.31 -22.61 -9.12
CA ARG A 97 0.51 -23.74 -8.67
C ARG A 97 0.70 -24.69 -9.85
N ALA A 98 1.96 -25.09 -10.12
CA ALA A 98 2.23 -26.25 -10.94
C ALA A 98 1.59 -27.47 -10.26
N GLY A 99 0.70 -28.17 -10.97
CA GLY A 99 0.08 -29.41 -10.52
C GLY A 99 1.06 -30.56 -10.47
#